data_AF-A0A933TM62-F1
#
_entry.id   AF-A0A933TM62-F1
#
_cell.length_a   1.000
_cell.length_b   1.000
_cell.length_c   1.000
_cell.angle_alpha   90.00
_cell.angle_beta   90.00
_cell.angle_gamma   90.00
#
_symmetry.space_group_name_H-M   'P 1'
#
loop_
_entity.id
_entity.type
_entity.pdbx_description
1 polymer ?
#
loop_
_entity_poly.entity_id
_entity_poly.type
_entity_poly.pdbx_seq_one_letter_code
_entity_poly.pdbx_strand_id
1 'polypeptide(L)'
;MAAKYRLRLGNDQHEVEVEPDHAGGYRVKLGDRTAGISLEQINDTARYSLIVDGKTYDVFAEEGATGYHVIIGGRTIAVGTQTGRRGGQGGPESLDVDAGGEWVLKSPMAGVVREIAVQADDEVAEGQVLCVVEAMKMQNELHARRAGTVKAVYVSVGQRCDQGTPLLVLL
;
A
#
# COMPACT_ATOMS: atom_id res chain seq x y z
N MET A 1 -15.82 -2.05 22.17
CA MET A 1 -15.45 -0.63 22.34
C MET A 1 -15.05 -0.13 20.96
N ALA A 2 -15.63 0.96 20.47
CA ALA A 2 -15.31 1.49 19.14
C ALA A 2 -13.96 2.20 19.15
N ALA A 3 -13.07 1.80 18.26
CA ALA A 3 -11.81 2.49 18.04
C ALA A 3 -11.99 3.50 16.89
N LYS A 4 -11.54 4.73 17.11
CA LYS A 4 -11.60 5.81 16.12
C LYS A 4 -10.26 5.93 15.40
N TYR A 5 -10.31 5.89 14.08
CA TYR A 5 -9.16 6.01 13.19
C TYR A 5 -9.34 7.23 12.29
N ARG A 6 -8.22 7.81 11.85
CA ARG A 6 -8.23 8.79 10.76
C ARG A 6 -7.58 8.19 9.54
N LEU A 7 -8.40 7.99 8.51
CA LEU A 7 -7.94 7.60 7.18
C LEU A 7 -7.57 8.86 6.41
N ARG A 8 -6.40 8.86 5.76
CA ARG A 8 -6.08 9.88 4.77
C ARG A 8 -6.14 9.25 3.38
N LEU A 9 -7.09 9.69 2.57
CA LEU A 9 -7.30 9.26 1.19
C LEU A 9 -6.82 10.40 0.28
N GLY A 10 -5.55 10.36 -0.14
CA GLY A 10 -4.91 11.47 -0.84
C GLY A 10 -4.79 12.71 0.05
N ASN A 11 -5.47 13.81 -0.31
CA ASN A 11 -5.50 15.03 0.49
C ASN A 11 -6.65 15.07 1.50
N ASP A 12 -7.63 14.19 1.35
CA ASP A 12 -8.82 14.18 2.17
C ASP A 12 -8.62 13.33 3.42
N GLN A 13 -9.04 13.86 4.56
CA GLN A 13 -8.98 13.17 5.84
C GLN A 13 -10.38 12.76 6.27
N HIS A 14 -10.54 11.49 6.60
CA HIS A 14 -11.80 10.89 6.98
C HIS A 14 -11.68 10.26 8.38
N GLU A 15 -12.63 10.55 9.27
CA GLU A 15 -12.76 9.83 10.54
C GLU A 15 -13.56 8.55 10.31
N VAL A 16 -13.04 7.45 10.84
CA VAL A 16 -13.62 6.13 10.72
C VAL A 16 -13.72 5.47 12.07
N GLU A 17 -14.90 4.96 12.39
CA GLU A 17 -15.14 4.20 13.61
C GLU A 17 -15.10 2.72 13.26
N VAL A 18 -14.30 1.96 13.99
CA VAL A 18 -14.13 0.52 13.79
C VAL A 18 -14.51 -0.19 15.08
N GLU A 19 -15.43 -1.14 14.95
CA GLU A 19 -15.90 -1.98 16.05
C GLU A 19 -15.68 -3.45 15.69
N PRO A 20 -15.19 -4.30 16.61
CA PRO A 20 -15.18 -5.73 16.36
C PRO A 20 -16.62 -6.24 16.20
N ASP A 21 -16.86 -7.04 15.16
CA ASP A 21 -18.12 -7.74 14.97
C ASP A 21 -18.06 -9.10 15.68
N HIS A 22 -19.20 -9.56 16.21
CA HIS A 22 -19.28 -10.82 16.96
C HIS A 22 -18.97 -12.07 16.12
N ALA A 23 -18.91 -11.94 14.79
CA ALA A 23 -18.56 -12.99 13.84
C ALA A 23 -17.05 -13.07 13.51
N GLY A 24 -16.18 -12.33 14.22
CA GLY A 24 -14.73 -12.35 13.98
C GLY A 24 -14.24 -11.37 12.89
N GLY A 25 -15.14 -10.50 12.39
CA GLY A 25 -14.81 -9.38 11.52
C GLY A 25 -14.79 -8.04 12.27
N TYR A 26 -14.84 -6.95 11.50
CA TYR A 26 -14.98 -5.59 12.00
C TYR A 26 -16.13 -4.89 11.28
N ARG A 27 -16.84 -4.02 11.99
CA ARG A 27 -17.78 -3.07 11.44
C ARG A 27 -17.10 -1.73 11.32
N VAL A 28 -17.06 -1.20 10.10
CA VAL A 28 -16.42 0.08 9.78
C VAL A 28 -17.49 1.10 9.43
N LYS A 29 -17.47 2.24 10.11
CA LYS A 29 -18.37 3.37 9.86
C LYS A 29 -17.58 4.57 9.37
N LEU A 30 -17.94 5.08 8.19
CA LEU A 30 -17.38 6.25 7.54
C LEU A 30 -18.53 7.23 7.21
N GLY A 31 -18.67 8.29 8.01
CA GLY A 31 -19.83 9.19 7.94
C GLY A 31 -21.13 8.42 8.20
N ASP A 32 -22.07 8.47 7.24
CA ASP A 32 -23.37 7.77 7.31
C ASP A 32 -23.30 6.33 6.78
N ARG A 33 -22.17 5.92 6.20
CA ARG A 33 -22.00 4.57 5.63
C ARG A 33 -21.40 3.63 6.66
N THR A 34 -21.98 2.45 6.77
CA THR A 34 -21.46 1.35 7.60
C THR A 34 -21.26 0.13 6.71
N ALA A 35 -20.13 -0.57 6.86
CA ALA A 35 -19.82 -1.79 6.13
C ALA A 35 -19.26 -2.86 7.08
N GLY A 36 -19.60 -4.12 6.82
CA GLY A 36 -18.96 -5.26 7.47
C GLY A 36 -17.69 -5.61 6.71
N ILE A 37 -16.57 -5.71 7.41
CA ILE A 37 -15.29 -6.13 6.85
C ILE A 37 -14.73 -7.33 7.60
N SER A 38 -14.01 -8.20 6.91
CA SER A 38 -13.09 -9.15 7.55
C SER A 38 -11.74 -9.10 6.84
N LEU A 39 -10.68 -9.30 7.61
CA LEU A 39 -9.31 -9.40 7.09
C LEU A 39 -8.77 -10.79 7.42
N GLU A 40 -8.34 -11.50 6.40
CA GLU A 40 -7.62 -12.76 6.55
C GLU A 40 -6.20 -12.58 6.04
N GLN A 41 -5.21 -12.75 6.91
CA GLN A 41 -3.81 -12.66 6.52
C GLN A 41 -3.41 -13.89 5.69
N ILE A 42 -2.64 -13.66 4.63
CA ILE A 42 -2.19 -14.71 3.72
C ILE A 42 -0.73 -15.04 4.02
N ASN A 43 -0.47 -16.29 4.44
CA ASN A 43 0.86 -16.88 4.57
C ASN A 43 1.87 -16.07 5.41
N ASP A 44 1.43 -15.45 6.50
CA ASP A 44 2.26 -14.59 7.38
C ASP A 44 2.95 -13.40 6.66
N THR A 45 2.46 -13.04 5.47
CA THR A 45 2.98 -11.89 4.71
C THR A 45 2.20 -10.62 5.06
N ALA A 46 2.67 -9.46 4.57
CA ALA A 46 1.93 -8.20 4.64
C ALA A 46 0.66 -8.17 3.75
N ARG A 47 0.25 -9.30 3.17
CA ARG A 47 -0.90 -9.45 2.28
C ARG A 47 -2.11 -10.00 3.04
N TYR A 48 -3.25 -9.38 2.80
CA TYR A 48 -4.53 -9.65 3.44
C TYR A 48 -5.63 -9.76 2.39
N SER A 49 -6.51 -10.72 2.58
CA SER A 49 -7.80 -10.79 1.90
C SER A 49 -8.79 -9.94 2.70
N LEU A 50 -9.11 -8.73 2.21
CA LEU A 50 -10.15 -7.88 2.77
C LEU A 50 -11.49 -8.22 2.12
N ILE A 51 -12.44 -8.70 2.90
CA ILE A 51 -13.80 -8.98 2.43
C ILE A 51 -14.70 -7.84 2.91
N VAL A 52 -15.33 -7.12 1.98
CA VAL A 52 -16.29 -6.04 2.28
C VAL A 52 -17.64 -6.41 1.68
N ASP A 53 -18.65 -6.61 2.52
CA ASP A 53 -20.01 -7.00 2.10
C ASP A 53 -20.02 -8.20 1.10
N GLY A 54 -19.14 -9.17 1.31
CA GLY A 54 -19.00 -10.37 0.47
C GLY A 54 -18.15 -10.20 -0.80
N LYS A 55 -17.57 -9.02 -1.03
CA LYS A 55 -16.58 -8.80 -2.11
C LYS A 55 -15.17 -8.88 -1.55
N THR A 56 -14.32 -9.68 -2.17
CA THR A 56 -12.92 -9.86 -1.77
C THR A 56 -12.01 -8.87 -2.49
N TYR A 57 -11.13 -8.23 -1.73
CA TYR A 57 -10.11 -7.29 -2.18
C TYR A 57 -8.75 -7.77 -1.68
N ASP A 58 -7.76 -7.72 -2.56
CA ASP A 58 -6.37 -7.95 -2.19
C ASP A 58 -5.80 -6.67 -1.56
N VAL A 59 -5.30 -6.80 -0.34
CA VAL A 59 -4.86 -5.69 0.50
C VAL A 59 -3.46 -5.95 1.00
N PHE A 60 -2.53 -5.02 0.79
CA PHE A 60 -1.25 -5.07 1.48
C PHE A 60 -1.31 -4.08 2.63
N ALA A 61 -1.10 -4.54 3.86
CA ALA A 61 -1.10 -3.68 5.03
C ALA A 61 0.20 -3.89 5.80
N GLU A 62 1.01 -2.84 5.88
CA GLU A 62 2.21 -2.81 6.71
C GLU A 62 2.09 -1.77 7.80
N GLU A 63 2.61 -2.09 8.97
CA GLU A 63 2.79 -1.12 10.03
C GLU A 63 4.02 -0.25 9.69
N GLY A 64 3.84 1.06 9.80
CA GLY A 64 4.87 2.09 9.67
C GLY A 64 4.93 2.94 10.93
N ALA A 65 5.88 3.86 11.00
CA ALA A 65 6.19 4.63 12.22
C ALA A 65 5.01 5.45 12.78
N THR A 66 4.00 5.78 11.97
CA THR A 66 2.85 6.63 12.35
C THR A 66 1.49 5.98 12.12
N GLY A 67 1.43 4.66 11.88
CA GLY A 67 0.19 3.95 11.59
C GLY A 67 0.40 2.81 10.59
N TYR A 68 -0.59 2.54 9.73
CA TYR A 68 -0.52 1.51 8.70
C TYR A 68 -0.47 2.12 7.30
N HIS A 69 0.34 1.53 6.43
CA HIS A 69 0.30 1.72 4.99
C HIS A 69 -0.54 0.62 4.39
N VAL A 70 -1.76 0.97 3.97
CA VAL A 70 -2.73 0.03 3.42
C VAL A 70 -2.86 0.26 1.93
N ILE A 71 -2.64 -0.76 1.12
CA ILE A 71 -2.73 -0.72 -0.33
C ILE A 71 -3.94 -1.53 -0.74
N ILE A 72 -4.91 -0.91 -1.42
CA ILE A 72 -6.12 -1.59 -1.91
C ILE A 72 -6.34 -1.17 -3.36
N GLY A 73 -6.44 -2.14 -4.28
CA GLY A 73 -6.73 -1.86 -5.70
C GLY A 73 -5.74 -0.88 -6.34
N GLY A 74 -4.45 -1.00 -6.00
CA GLY A 74 -3.39 -0.14 -6.52
C GLY A 74 -3.31 1.25 -5.89
N ARG A 75 -4.15 1.58 -4.89
CA ARG A 75 -4.10 2.85 -4.17
C ARG A 75 -3.49 2.66 -2.80
N THR A 76 -2.44 3.43 -2.51
CA THR A 76 -1.85 3.52 -1.17
C THR A 76 -2.65 4.47 -0.30
N ILE A 77 -3.05 4.00 0.87
CA ILE A 77 -3.83 4.70 1.89
C ILE A 77 -2.99 4.71 3.17
N ALA A 78 -2.66 5.91 3.65
CA ALA A 78 -2.06 6.05 4.97
C ALA A 78 -3.17 6.03 6.03
N VAL A 79 -3.12 5.05 6.91
CA VAL A 79 -4.04 4.87 8.03
C VAL A 79 -3.32 5.28 9.30
N GLY A 80 -3.53 6.51 9.75
CA GLY A 80 -2.94 6.98 10.99
C GLY A 80 -3.66 6.36 12.19
N THR A 81 -2.91 5.67 13.07
CA THR A 81 -3.43 5.31 14.39
C THR A 81 -3.22 6.52 15.30
N GLN A 82 -4.30 7.05 15.88
CA GLN A 82 -4.17 8.12 16.86
C GLN A 82 -3.69 7.59 18.22
N THR A 83 -2.46 7.10 18.23
CA THR A 83 -1.61 6.92 19.40
C THR A 83 -0.22 7.48 19.09
N GLY A 84 -0.12 8.70 18.55
CA GLY A 84 1.17 9.37 18.41
C GLY A 84 1.23 10.47 17.36
N ARG A 85 1.10 11.72 17.83
CA ARG A 85 1.68 12.99 17.33
C ARG A 85 1.76 13.30 15.81
N ARG A 86 0.96 14.33 15.46
CA ARG A 86 1.27 15.56 14.68
C ARG A 86 2.24 15.46 13.48
N GLY A 87 1.67 15.78 12.31
CA GLY A 87 2.19 16.86 11.46
C GLY A 87 2.45 16.47 10.01
N GLY A 88 1.89 17.23 9.06
CA GLY A 88 2.30 17.19 7.65
C GLY A 88 1.18 17.42 6.63
N GLN A 89 0.83 18.70 6.42
CA GLN A 89 0.07 19.15 5.24
C GLN A 89 0.96 19.06 4.00
N GLY A 90 0.41 18.63 2.87
CA GLY A 90 1.09 18.60 1.57
C GLY A 90 0.08 18.21 0.49
N GLY A 91 -0.04 19.05 -0.54
CA GLY A 91 -1.13 19.08 -1.53
C GLY A 91 -1.03 18.06 -2.67
N PRO A 92 -1.81 18.25 -3.75
CA PRO A 92 -2.01 17.26 -4.81
C PRO A 92 -0.81 17.23 -5.76
N GLU A 93 -0.56 16.05 -6.33
CA GLU A 93 0.54 15.70 -7.26
C GLU A 93 1.84 15.20 -6.59
N SER A 94 1.84 13.93 -6.19
CA SER A 94 3.08 13.15 -6.21
C SER A 94 2.79 11.69 -6.54
N LEU A 95 3.44 11.21 -7.60
CA LEU A 95 3.46 9.80 -8.04
C LEU A 95 4.19 8.89 -7.03
N ASP A 96 4.77 9.50 -5.99
CA ASP A 96 5.59 8.90 -4.95
C ASP A 96 5.06 9.44 -3.62
N VAL A 97 4.86 8.57 -2.63
CA VAL A 97 4.59 9.02 -1.24
C VAL A 97 5.85 8.78 -0.45
N ASP A 98 6.56 9.88 -0.13
CA ASP A 98 7.63 9.90 0.86
C ASP A 98 6.97 10.04 2.23
N ALA A 99 6.53 8.92 2.80
CA ALA A 99 5.97 8.88 4.13
C ALA A 99 7.06 8.44 5.10
N GLY A 100 7.61 9.38 5.87
CA GLY A 100 8.48 9.05 7.01
C GLY A 100 9.82 8.40 6.67
N GLY A 101 10.35 8.62 5.46
CA GLY A 101 11.60 7.99 5.02
C GLY A 101 11.40 6.67 4.30
N GLU A 102 10.18 6.33 3.88
CA GLU A 102 9.90 5.23 2.95
C GLU A 102 9.59 5.77 1.55
N TRP A 103 10.17 5.17 0.51
CA TRP A 103 9.84 5.46 -0.89
C TRP A 103 9.15 4.26 -1.54
N VAL A 104 7.92 4.47 -2.00
CA VAL A 104 7.11 3.43 -2.67
C VAL A 104 7.28 3.55 -4.18
N LEU A 105 7.87 2.55 -4.82
CA LEU A 105 7.88 2.44 -6.27
C LEU A 105 6.50 1.99 -6.77
N LYS A 106 5.87 2.80 -7.62
CA LYS A 106 4.62 2.47 -8.30
C LYS A 106 4.84 2.25 -9.79
N SER A 107 4.01 1.40 -10.39
CA SER A 107 4.04 1.19 -11.83
C SER A 107 3.65 2.46 -12.56
N PRO A 108 4.49 2.99 -13.46
CA PRO A 108 4.15 4.20 -14.21
C PRO A 108 3.13 3.94 -15.33
N MET A 109 2.85 2.67 -15.65
CA MET A 109 2.01 2.25 -16.76
C MET A 109 1.26 0.96 -16.46
N ALA A 110 0.17 0.70 -17.18
CA ALA A 110 -0.47 -0.61 -17.15
C ALA A 110 0.38 -1.63 -17.94
N GLY A 111 0.63 -2.79 -17.37
CA GLY A 111 1.53 -3.78 -17.96
C GLY A 111 1.61 -5.09 -17.17
N VAL A 112 2.64 -5.87 -17.48
CA VAL A 112 2.95 -7.14 -16.82
C VAL A 112 4.35 -7.08 -16.25
N VAL A 113 4.51 -7.45 -14.98
CA VAL A 113 5.83 -7.57 -14.34
C VAL A 113 6.60 -8.70 -15.02
N ARG A 114 7.71 -8.39 -15.67
CA ARG A 114 8.56 -9.37 -16.35
C ARG A 114 9.70 -9.86 -15.48
N GLU A 115 10.22 -8.98 -14.65
CA GLU A 115 11.37 -9.28 -13.81
C GLU A 115 11.30 -8.45 -12.54
N ILE A 116 11.82 -9.02 -11.47
CA ILE A 116 12.05 -8.34 -10.20
C ILE A 116 13.53 -8.59 -9.90
N ALA A 117 14.32 -7.52 -9.91
CA ALA A 117 15.77 -7.59 -9.80
C ALA A 117 16.27 -7.53 -8.34
N VAL A 118 15.34 -7.40 -7.40
CA VAL A 118 15.60 -7.25 -5.96
C VAL A 118 14.63 -8.08 -5.13
N GLN A 119 15.02 -8.38 -3.90
CA GLN A 119 14.20 -9.03 -2.88
C GLN A 119 14.18 -8.18 -1.61
N ALA A 120 13.32 -8.55 -0.65
CA ALA A 120 13.34 -7.91 0.66
C ALA A 120 14.73 -8.02 1.31
N ASP A 121 15.09 -6.99 2.07
CA ASP A 121 16.37 -6.77 2.75
C ASP A 121 17.58 -6.50 1.83
N ASP A 122 17.41 -6.42 0.50
CA ASP A 122 18.50 -6.03 -0.41
C ASP A 122 18.87 -4.54 -0.26
N GLU A 123 20.16 -4.22 -0.23
CA GLU A 123 20.65 -2.86 -0.40
C GLU A 123 20.63 -2.46 -1.88
N VAL A 124 20.08 -1.28 -2.18
CA VAL A 124 20.00 -0.74 -3.53
C VAL A 124 20.67 0.62 -3.60
N ALA A 125 21.38 0.86 -4.70
CA ALA A 125 21.93 2.16 -5.01
C ALA A 125 20.93 3.02 -5.79
N GLU A 126 21.09 4.35 -5.73
CA GLU A 126 20.38 5.24 -6.64
C GLU A 126 20.67 4.86 -8.11
N GLY A 127 19.63 4.79 -8.92
CA GLY A 127 19.70 4.39 -10.33
C GLY A 127 19.70 2.87 -10.56
N GLN A 128 19.80 2.04 -9.51
CA GLN A 128 19.76 0.58 -9.66
C GLN A 128 18.40 0.11 -10.20
N VAL A 129 18.41 -0.84 -11.13
CA VAL A 129 17.18 -1.47 -11.64
C VAL A 129 16.55 -2.30 -10.53
N LEU A 130 15.26 -2.09 -10.30
CA LEU A 130 14.50 -2.77 -9.26
C LEU A 130 13.54 -3.80 -9.82
N CYS A 131 12.87 -3.47 -10.91
CA CYS A 131 11.99 -4.40 -11.63
C CYS A 131 11.77 -3.94 -13.07
N VAL A 132 11.23 -4.83 -13.89
CA VAL A 132 10.92 -4.59 -15.30
C VAL A 132 9.44 -4.81 -15.53
N VAL A 133 8.77 -3.83 -16.12
CA VAL A 133 7.36 -3.92 -16.52
C VAL A 133 7.26 -3.89 -18.04
N GLU A 134 6.56 -4.85 -18.62
CA GLU A 134 6.23 -4.87 -20.05
C GLU A 134 4.87 -4.25 -20.32
N ALA A 135 4.84 -3.26 -21.19
CA ALA A 135 3.62 -2.69 -21.75
C ALA A 135 3.74 -2.62 -23.27
N MET A 136 2.71 -3.04 -23.99
CA MET A 136 2.64 -2.94 -25.45
C MET A 136 3.89 -3.52 -26.19
N LYS A 137 4.41 -4.66 -25.72
CA LYS A 137 5.64 -5.33 -26.21
C LYS A 137 6.95 -4.57 -25.96
N MET A 138 6.93 -3.52 -25.15
CA MET A 138 8.14 -2.84 -24.69
C MET A 138 8.36 -3.10 -23.21
N GLN A 139 9.60 -3.46 -22.88
CA GLN A 139 10.04 -3.64 -21.51
C GLN A 139 10.60 -2.32 -20.98
N ASN A 140 10.15 -1.92 -19.80
CA ASN A 140 10.60 -0.70 -19.15
C ASN A 140 11.20 -1.06 -17.80
N GLU A 141 12.48 -0.73 -17.64
CA GLU A 141 13.21 -0.84 -16.39
C GLU A 141 12.78 0.27 -15.45
N LEU A 142 12.50 -0.11 -14.20
CA LEU A 142 12.15 0.82 -13.14
C LEU A 142 13.32 0.90 -12.17
N HIS A 143 13.85 2.12 -12.03
CA HIS A 143 15.08 2.38 -11.29
C HIS A 143 14.79 2.98 -9.92
N ALA A 144 15.67 2.70 -8.95
CA ALA A 144 15.68 3.35 -7.66
C ALA A 144 15.97 4.85 -7.81
N ARG A 145 15.18 5.71 -7.16
CA ARG A 145 15.43 7.16 -7.15
C ARG A 145 16.39 7.63 -6.06
N ARG A 146 16.71 6.74 -5.13
CA ARG A 146 17.65 6.96 -4.04
C ARG A 146 18.26 5.62 -3.63
N ALA A 147 19.39 5.68 -2.94
CA ALA A 147 19.90 4.51 -2.24
C ALA A 147 18.98 4.17 -1.05
N GLY A 148 18.90 2.89 -0.70
CA GLY A 148 18.07 2.43 0.41
C GLY A 148 18.09 0.91 0.56
N THR A 149 17.27 0.40 1.47
CA THR A 149 17.06 -1.05 1.65
C THR A 149 15.66 -1.42 1.19
N VAL A 150 15.53 -2.48 0.40
CA VAL A 150 14.22 -2.99 -0.04
C VAL A 150 13.48 -3.54 1.16
N LYS A 151 12.41 -2.87 1.56
CA LYS A 151 11.58 -3.32 2.67
C LYS A 151 10.70 -4.49 2.27
N ALA A 152 10.01 -4.36 1.13
CA ALA A 152 9.07 -5.35 0.66
C ALA A 152 8.86 -5.24 -0.85
N VAL A 153 8.56 -6.38 -1.48
CA VAL A 153 8.13 -6.49 -2.87
C VAL A 153 6.70 -7.01 -2.90
N TYR A 154 5.78 -6.25 -3.50
CA TYR A 154 4.33 -6.54 -3.50
C TYR A 154 3.84 -7.26 -4.75
N VAL A 155 4.72 -7.47 -5.73
CA VAL A 155 4.38 -8.07 -7.01
C VAL A 155 5.17 -9.35 -7.26
N SER A 156 4.67 -10.16 -8.18
CA SER A 156 5.36 -11.35 -8.68
C SER A 156 5.56 -11.28 -10.20
N VAL A 157 6.57 -11.99 -10.70
CA VAL A 157 6.78 -12.14 -12.15
C VAL A 157 5.52 -12.75 -12.80
N GLY A 158 5.07 -12.15 -13.90
CA GLY A 158 3.85 -12.50 -14.61
C GLY A 158 2.58 -11.78 -14.11
N GLN A 159 2.65 -11.04 -13.01
CA GLN A 159 1.51 -10.29 -12.48
C GLN A 159 1.18 -9.09 -13.36
N ARG A 160 -0.11 -8.89 -13.65
CA ARG A 160 -0.61 -7.65 -14.27
C ARG A 160 -0.66 -6.54 -13.22
N CYS A 161 -0.18 -5.36 -13.60
CA CYS A 161 -0.24 -4.15 -12.80
C CYS A 161 -0.88 -3.04 -13.64
N ASP A 162 -1.65 -2.19 -12.99
CA ASP A 162 -2.19 -0.97 -13.59
C ASP A 162 -1.26 0.21 -13.27
N GLN A 163 -1.47 1.34 -13.94
CA GLN A 163 -0.79 2.57 -13.56
C GLN A 163 -1.08 2.92 -12.09
N GLY A 164 -0.04 3.22 -11.34
CA GLY A 164 -0.11 3.52 -9.91
C GLY A 164 -0.06 2.30 -8.99
N THR A 165 -0.14 1.07 -9.52
CA THR A 165 0.01 -0.14 -8.70
C THR A 165 1.39 -0.14 -8.01
N PRO A 166 1.46 -0.23 -6.67
CA PRO A 166 2.74 -0.30 -5.97
C PRO A 166 3.42 -1.64 -6.25
N LEU A 167 4.73 -1.56 -6.46
CA LEU A 167 5.57 -2.69 -6.84
C LEU A 167 6.44 -3.12 -5.67
N LEU A 168 7.08 -2.15 -5.01
CA LEU A 168 7.95 -2.38 -3.85
C LEU A 168 8.13 -1.11 -3.03
N VAL A 169 8.77 -1.25 -1.86
CA VAL A 169 9.14 -0.14 -0.97
C VAL A 169 10.63 -0.18 -0.67
N LEU A 170 11.26 1.00 -0.67
CA LEU A 170 12.58 1.24 -0.13
C LEU A 170 12.50 2.02 1.18
N LEU A 171 13.41 1.72 2.10
CA LEU A 171 13.78 2.53 3.26
C LEU A 171 15.01 3.36 2.92
#